data_AF-A0A2E1SIC3-F1
#
_entry.id   AF-A0A2E1SIC3-F1
#
_cell.length_a   1.000
_cell.length_b   1.000
_cell.length_c   1.000
_cell.angle_alpha   90.00
_cell.angle_beta   90.00
_cell.angle_gamma   90.00
#
_symmetry.space_group_name_H-M   'P 1'
#
loop_
_entity.id
_entity.type
_entity.pdbx_description
1 polymer ?
#
loop_
_entity_poly.entity_id
_entity_poly.type
_entity_poly.pdbx_seq_one_letter_code
_entity_poly.pdbx_strand_id
1 'polypeptide(L)'
;MMKKIIFITSILFIYSNNLYSQAVVGDFHQGGVVFWVDPNDNTQGMVCDINDLDTFGIGVEWGCYGSFINGADGAIAGSGEQNTIDIINGCNSNNIAAAFCSNSNAQGYNDWFLPGEEAMFWISMNRSVIDNVAIANGGSAFAGLGQGDYWTSTEHNEFYAKYQDVQMVMISNGFKNANRHVRAVRKANLIASWDCDPVIGCFDPSNGQGVFTTLIDCQNNCLPQVASFISGNDTICYNQNIDAEIMFSFTGQAPFTFTYNINGITQLLPITTSINPYTLFTQQAGFYTINSFNDAIGTGTVAGEASVTVNTDPVDCPSLSIFMENTRNKKIFKVTDLLGRETNKTNTPLLYLYDDGTVEKRIVIE
;
A
#
# COMPACT_ATOMS: atom_id res chain seq x y z
N MET A 1 35.53 -33.77 -47.99
CA MET A 1 34.34 -33.03 -48.46
C MET A 1 33.73 -32.31 -47.27
N MET A 2 33.47 -31.01 -47.43
CA MET A 2 33.28 -30.01 -46.37
C MET A 2 32.15 -30.30 -45.37
N LYS A 3 32.45 -30.19 -44.06
CA LYS A 3 31.43 -29.97 -43.01
C LYS A 3 30.94 -28.53 -43.14
N LYS A 4 29.70 -28.34 -43.59
CA LYS A 4 29.01 -27.04 -43.53
C LYS A 4 28.71 -26.72 -42.06
N ILE A 5 29.43 -25.76 -41.51
CA ILE A 5 29.08 -25.11 -40.25
C ILE A 5 27.95 -24.12 -40.57
N ILE A 6 26.74 -24.43 -40.09
CA ILE A 6 25.59 -23.53 -40.16
C ILE A 6 25.69 -22.63 -38.92
N PHE A 7 26.08 -21.38 -39.10
CA PHE A 7 25.88 -20.35 -38.06
C PHE A 7 24.41 -19.98 -38.07
N ILE A 8 23.66 -20.48 -37.09
CA ILE A 8 22.34 -19.92 -36.76
C ILE A 8 22.64 -18.65 -35.95
N THR A 9 22.60 -17.50 -36.62
CA THR A 9 22.53 -16.21 -35.92
C THR A 9 21.21 -16.19 -35.18
N SER A 10 21.26 -16.40 -33.87
CA SER A 10 20.15 -16.17 -32.96
C SER A 10 19.77 -14.70 -33.04
N ILE A 11 18.67 -14.40 -33.73
CA ILE A 11 17.95 -13.14 -33.59
C ILE A 11 17.52 -13.09 -32.12
N LEU A 12 18.21 -12.29 -31.30
CA LEU A 12 17.64 -11.83 -30.04
C LEU A 12 16.44 -10.97 -30.43
N PHE A 13 15.24 -11.53 -30.29
CA PHE A 13 14.06 -10.70 -30.10
C PHE A 13 14.28 -9.98 -28.77
N ILE A 14 14.62 -8.69 -28.83
CA ILE A 14 14.37 -7.79 -27.72
C ILE A 14 12.85 -7.74 -27.63
N TYR A 15 12.26 -8.56 -26.76
CA TYR A 15 10.92 -8.28 -26.29
C TYR A 15 11.00 -6.89 -25.66
N SER A 16 10.35 -5.92 -26.30
CA SER A 16 10.02 -4.68 -25.61
C SER A 16 9.26 -5.10 -24.36
N ASN A 17 9.88 -4.96 -23.19
CA ASN A 17 9.18 -5.02 -21.92
C ASN A 17 8.27 -3.78 -21.81
N ASN A 18 7.27 -3.68 -22.69
CA ASN A 18 6.04 -3.00 -22.33
C ASN A 18 5.28 -3.98 -21.46
N LEU A 19 5.71 -4.09 -20.20
CA LEU A 19 4.88 -4.64 -19.13
C LEU A 19 3.80 -3.59 -18.86
N TYR A 20 2.83 -3.50 -19.76
CA TYR A 20 1.54 -2.91 -19.40
C TYR A 20 0.98 -3.82 -18.32
N SER A 21 0.77 -3.29 -17.12
CA SER A 21 -0.12 -3.93 -16.16
C SER A 21 -1.50 -3.90 -16.81
N GLN A 22 -1.86 -4.98 -17.49
CA GLN A 22 -3.16 -5.06 -18.15
C GLN A 22 -4.22 -5.19 -17.06
N ALA A 23 -5.21 -4.29 -17.09
CA ALA A 23 -6.32 -4.39 -16.16
C ALA A 23 -7.06 -5.72 -16.38
N VAL A 24 -7.42 -6.36 -15.27
CA VAL A 24 -8.14 -7.63 -15.25
C VAL A 24 -9.45 -7.48 -14.48
N VAL A 25 -10.34 -8.45 -14.67
CA VAL A 25 -11.58 -8.54 -13.89
C VAL A 25 -11.23 -8.59 -12.39
N GLY A 26 -11.84 -7.71 -11.62
CA GLY A 26 -11.58 -7.51 -10.20
C GLY A 26 -10.68 -6.33 -9.86
N ASP A 27 -10.03 -5.68 -10.84
CA ASP A 27 -9.30 -4.45 -10.56
C ASP A 27 -10.28 -3.32 -10.19
N PHE A 28 -9.89 -2.50 -9.22
CA PHE A 28 -10.60 -1.24 -8.97
C PHE A 28 -10.09 -0.21 -9.97
N HIS A 29 -10.93 0.18 -10.91
CA HIS A 29 -10.55 1.08 -11.99
C HIS A 29 -11.61 2.16 -12.23
N GLN A 30 -11.19 3.41 -12.42
CA GLN A 30 -12.08 4.52 -12.79
C GLN A 30 -13.35 4.62 -11.92
N GLY A 31 -13.19 4.47 -10.61
CA GLY A 31 -14.26 4.59 -9.62
C GLY A 31 -15.17 3.37 -9.45
N GLY A 32 -14.94 2.29 -10.20
CA GLY A 32 -15.71 1.06 -10.09
C GLY A 32 -14.85 -0.20 -10.11
N VAL A 33 -15.47 -1.37 -10.03
CA VAL A 33 -14.78 -2.66 -10.16
C VAL A 33 -14.92 -3.19 -11.58
N VAL A 34 -13.80 -3.51 -12.23
CA VAL A 34 -13.78 -4.11 -13.57
C VAL A 34 -14.49 -5.46 -13.53
N PHE A 35 -15.59 -5.61 -14.26
CA PHE A 35 -16.34 -6.87 -14.36
C PHE A 35 -16.25 -7.51 -15.74
N TRP A 36 -15.81 -6.74 -16.74
CA TRP A 36 -15.63 -7.19 -18.11
C TRP A 36 -14.51 -6.41 -18.81
N VAL A 37 -13.71 -7.12 -19.62
CA VAL A 37 -12.64 -6.59 -20.47
C VAL A 37 -12.94 -7.02 -21.89
N ASP A 38 -12.80 -6.12 -22.87
CA ASP A 38 -13.10 -6.46 -24.26
C ASP A 38 -12.12 -7.51 -24.78
N PRO A 39 -12.61 -8.68 -25.24
CA PRO A 39 -11.75 -9.75 -25.72
C PRO A 39 -10.98 -9.39 -27.00
N ASN A 40 -11.39 -8.36 -27.73
CA ASN A 40 -10.73 -7.88 -28.95
C ASN A 40 -9.83 -6.66 -28.72
N ASP A 41 -10.05 -5.92 -27.63
CA ASP A 41 -9.30 -4.73 -27.27
C ASP A 41 -9.18 -4.61 -25.75
N ASN A 42 -8.09 -5.15 -25.18
CA ASN A 42 -7.88 -5.15 -23.74
C ASN A 42 -7.68 -3.76 -23.11
N THR A 43 -7.66 -2.69 -23.91
CA THR A 43 -7.68 -1.31 -23.43
C THR A 43 -9.09 -0.82 -23.09
N GLN A 44 -10.12 -1.59 -23.44
CA GLN A 44 -11.52 -1.28 -23.19
C GLN A 44 -12.14 -2.28 -22.24
N GLY A 45 -13.08 -1.81 -21.44
CA GLY A 45 -13.87 -2.68 -20.57
C GLY A 45 -15.03 -1.96 -19.94
N MET A 46 -15.57 -2.57 -18.89
CA MET A 46 -16.68 -2.01 -18.12
C MET A 46 -16.44 -2.20 -16.63
N VAL A 47 -16.83 -1.19 -15.87
CA VAL A 47 -16.75 -1.19 -14.41
C VAL A 47 -18.15 -1.04 -13.82
N CYS A 48 -18.36 -1.66 -12.67
CA CYS A 48 -19.59 -1.52 -11.88
C CYS A 48 -19.34 -0.62 -10.67
N ASP A 49 -20.36 0.12 -10.26
CA ASP A 49 -20.31 0.94 -9.06
C ASP A 49 -19.99 0.05 -7.84
N ILE A 50 -19.35 0.62 -6.82
CA ILE A 50 -19.07 -0.07 -5.56
C ILE A 50 -20.27 -0.07 -4.62
N ASN A 51 -21.35 0.67 -4.92
CA ASN A 51 -22.57 0.71 -4.13
C ASN A 51 -23.83 0.52 -4.99
N ASP A 52 -24.85 -0.06 -4.36
CA ASP A 52 -26.21 0.01 -4.90
C ASP A 52 -26.75 1.44 -4.77
N LEU A 53 -27.52 1.87 -5.76
CA LEU A 53 -28.07 3.23 -5.85
C LEU A 53 -29.51 3.32 -5.32
N ASP A 54 -30.13 2.19 -4.99
CA ASP A 54 -31.48 2.19 -4.44
C ASP A 54 -31.49 2.65 -2.97
N THR A 55 -32.57 3.35 -2.61
CA THR A 55 -32.68 4.02 -1.32
C THR A 55 -32.94 3.02 -0.20
N PHE A 56 -32.02 2.91 0.75
CA PHE A 56 -32.09 2.01 1.93
C PHE A 56 -32.27 0.51 1.61
N GLY A 57 -31.87 0.05 0.43
CA GLY A 57 -32.01 -1.37 0.08
C GLY A 57 -33.45 -1.79 -0.20
N ILE A 58 -34.36 -0.85 -0.50
CA ILE A 58 -35.78 -1.13 -0.76
C ILE A 58 -36.02 -1.48 -2.23
N GLY A 59 -35.05 -1.20 -3.11
CA GLY A 59 -35.22 -1.28 -4.55
C GLY A 59 -36.05 -0.13 -5.13
N VAL A 60 -36.02 -0.01 -6.45
CA VAL A 60 -36.75 0.98 -7.23
C VAL A 60 -37.49 0.31 -8.37
N GLU A 61 -38.52 0.97 -8.90
CA GLU A 61 -39.26 0.48 -10.05
C GLU A 61 -38.42 0.60 -11.33
N TRP A 62 -38.61 -0.31 -12.29
CA TRP A 62 -38.06 -0.15 -13.64
C TRP A 62 -38.73 1.05 -14.34
N GLY A 63 -40.03 1.26 -14.08
CA GLY A 63 -40.80 2.42 -14.57
C GLY A 63 -41.73 2.10 -15.74
N CYS A 64 -42.56 3.06 -16.16
CA CYS A 64 -43.40 2.91 -17.36
C CYS A 64 -44.27 1.65 -17.44
N TYR A 65 -44.81 1.21 -16.30
CA TYR A 65 -45.70 0.06 -16.28
C TYR A 65 -46.94 0.29 -17.16
N GLY A 66 -47.20 -0.63 -18.09
CA GLY A 66 -48.27 -0.53 -19.08
C GLY A 66 -47.89 0.25 -20.34
N SER A 67 -46.62 0.60 -20.54
CA SER A 67 -46.10 1.26 -21.74
C SER A 67 -44.86 0.54 -22.27
N PHE A 68 -44.82 0.35 -23.59
CA PHE A 68 -43.66 -0.19 -24.32
C PHE A 68 -42.66 0.92 -24.60
N ILE A 69 -41.38 0.68 -24.34
CA ILE A 69 -40.28 1.61 -24.57
C ILE A 69 -39.47 1.14 -25.78
N ASN A 70 -39.66 1.82 -26.89
CA ASN A 70 -38.98 1.50 -28.13
C ASN A 70 -37.45 1.68 -28.00
N GLY A 71 -36.69 0.64 -28.33
CA GLY A 71 -35.21 0.64 -28.29
C GLY A 71 -34.59 0.10 -27.00
N ALA A 72 -35.38 -0.06 -25.93
CA ALA A 72 -34.89 -0.57 -24.65
C ALA A 72 -34.77 -2.11 -24.58
N ASP A 73 -34.70 -2.83 -25.71
CA ASP A 73 -34.68 -4.29 -25.80
C ASP A 73 -33.30 -4.89 -26.12
N GLY A 74 -32.25 -4.06 -26.18
CA GLY A 74 -30.87 -4.51 -26.36
C GLY A 74 -30.41 -5.44 -25.22
N ALA A 75 -29.67 -6.51 -25.57
CA ALA A 75 -29.26 -7.56 -24.63
C ALA A 75 -27.74 -7.79 -24.52
N ILE A 76 -26.92 -7.13 -25.35
CA ILE A 76 -25.45 -7.26 -25.30
C ILE A 76 -24.83 -6.37 -24.20
N ALA A 77 -23.58 -6.62 -23.79
CA ALA A 77 -22.96 -5.97 -22.63
C ALA A 77 -22.99 -4.42 -22.73
N GLY A 78 -22.70 -3.89 -23.93
CA GLY A 78 -22.71 -2.46 -24.20
C GLY A 78 -24.08 -1.83 -24.46
N SER A 79 -25.16 -2.61 -24.53
CA SER A 79 -26.50 -2.08 -24.83
C SER A 79 -27.13 -1.30 -23.68
N GLY A 80 -26.64 -1.50 -22.45
CA GLY A 80 -27.18 -0.84 -21.26
C GLY A 80 -27.25 0.68 -21.37
N GLU A 81 -26.25 1.29 -22.00
CA GLU A 81 -26.19 2.74 -22.20
C GLU A 81 -27.34 3.24 -23.09
N GLN A 82 -27.50 2.64 -24.27
CA GLN A 82 -28.55 3.03 -25.21
C GLN A 82 -29.95 2.74 -24.64
N ASN A 83 -30.14 1.56 -24.04
CA ASN A 83 -31.40 1.24 -23.38
C ASN A 83 -31.73 2.24 -22.27
N THR A 84 -30.73 2.65 -21.47
CA THR A 84 -30.91 3.64 -20.40
C THR A 84 -31.38 4.99 -20.97
N ILE A 85 -30.78 5.44 -22.09
CA ILE A 85 -31.20 6.64 -22.81
C ILE A 85 -32.65 6.51 -23.30
N ASP A 86 -33.00 5.37 -23.89
CA ASP A 86 -34.35 5.13 -24.42
C ASP A 86 -35.40 5.09 -23.31
N ILE A 87 -35.08 4.48 -22.15
CA ILE A 87 -35.94 4.49 -20.96
C ILE A 87 -36.15 5.91 -20.44
N ILE A 88 -35.09 6.71 -20.28
CA ILE A 88 -35.20 8.08 -19.78
C ILE A 88 -36.05 8.95 -20.71
N ASN A 89 -35.89 8.79 -22.02
CA ASN A 89 -36.65 9.55 -23.01
C ASN A 89 -38.10 9.05 -23.14
N GLY A 90 -38.35 7.75 -22.92
CA GLY A 90 -39.67 7.14 -23.00
C GLY A 90 -40.48 7.24 -21.70
N CYS A 91 -39.82 7.37 -20.55
CA CYS A 91 -40.43 7.41 -19.23
C CYS A 91 -40.46 8.81 -18.62
N ASN A 92 -41.66 9.38 -18.49
CA ASN A 92 -41.90 10.64 -17.77
C ASN A 92 -41.85 10.46 -16.23
N SER A 93 -40.84 9.77 -15.70
CA SER A 93 -40.65 9.57 -14.25
C SER A 93 -39.16 9.62 -13.89
N ASN A 94 -38.83 10.41 -12.86
CA ASN A 94 -37.46 10.54 -12.36
C ASN A 94 -37.10 9.53 -11.27
N ASN A 95 -38.08 8.76 -10.77
CA ASN A 95 -37.88 7.80 -9.67
C ASN A 95 -37.89 6.36 -10.21
N ILE A 96 -37.04 6.09 -11.21
CA ILE A 96 -36.95 4.82 -11.92
C ILE A 96 -35.50 4.36 -12.04
N ALA A 97 -35.27 3.05 -12.17
CA ALA A 97 -33.95 2.43 -12.21
C ALA A 97 -32.95 3.15 -13.14
N ALA A 98 -33.34 3.44 -14.38
CA ALA A 98 -32.52 4.15 -15.36
C ALA A 98 -32.15 5.57 -14.93
N ALA A 99 -33.08 6.28 -14.27
CA ALA A 99 -32.85 7.63 -13.77
C ALA A 99 -31.89 7.65 -12.56
N PHE A 100 -31.92 6.63 -11.70
CA PHE A 100 -30.95 6.50 -10.60
C PHE A 100 -29.52 6.33 -11.12
N CYS A 101 -29.32 5.48 -12.14
CA CYS A 101 -28.00 5.29 -12.74
C CYS A 101 -27.52 6.55 -13.47
N SER A 102 -28.32 7.07 -14.41
CA SER A 102 -27.92 8.20 -15.27
C SER A 102 -27.69 9.53 -14.54
N ASN A 103 -28.35 9.75 -13.40
CA ASN A 103 -28.14 10.95 -12.60
C ASN A 103 -27.06 10.77 -11.51
N SER A 104 -26.47 9.58 -11.41
CA SER A 104 -25.43 9.31 -10.41
C SER A 104 -24.17 10.11 -10.71
N ASN A 105 -23.56 10.67 -9.66
CA ASN A 105 -22.24 11.29 -9.70
C ASN A 105 -21.23 10.50 -8.85
N ALA A 106 -21.48 9.20 -8.69
CA ALA A 106 -20.72 8.34 -7.79
C ALA A 106 -19.24 8.27 -8.19
N GLN A 107 -18.37 8.29 -7.18
CA GLN A 107 -16.89 8.29 -7.31
C GLN A 107 -16.33 9.37 -8.26
N GLY A 108 -17.07 10.46 -8.49
CA GLY A 108 -16.65 11.58 -9.34
C GLY A 108 -16.98 11.40 -10.83
N TYR A 109 -17.74 10.36 -11.20
CA TYR A 109 -18.13 10.07 -12.58
C TYR A 109 -19.64 10.24 -12.78
N ASN A 110 -20.04 10.70 -13.97
CA ASN A 110 -21.42 11.10 -14.28
C ASN A 110 -21.98 10.46 -15.57
N ASP A 111 -21.33 9.41 -16.05
CA ASP A 111 -21.63 8.62 -17.24
C ASP A 111 -22.07 7.18 -16.87
N TRP A 112 -22.64 7.03 -15.68
CA TRP A 112 -23.21 5.79 -15.17
C TRP A 112 -24.53 5.44 -15.88
N PHE A 113 -24.77 4.16 -16.15
CA PHE A 113 -26.00 3.69 -16.77
C PHE A 113 -26.47 2.34 -16.18
N LEU A 114 -27.73 2.00 -16.43
CA LEU A 114 -28.33 0.75 -15.96
C LEU A 114 -27.79 -0.41 -16.82
N PRO A 115 -27.23 -1.49 -16.23
CA PRO A 115 -26.63 -2.59 -16.98
C PRO A 115 -27.66 -3.33 -17.85
N GLY A 116 -27.27 -3.71 -19.07
CA GLY A 116 -28.04 -4.64 -19.89
C GLY A 116 -27.91 -6.10 -19.43
N GLU A 117 -28.64 -7.01 -20.09
CA GLU A 117 -28.64 -8.45 -19.75
C GLU A 117 -27.24 -9.08 -19.68
N GLU A 118 -26.42 -8.97 -20.73
CA GLU A 118 -25.09 -9.58 -20.74
C GLU A 118 -24.13 -8.92 -19.74
N ALA A 119 -24.25 -7.61 -19.49
CA ALA A 119 -23.45 -6.96 -18.44
C ALA A 119 -23.80 -7.53 -17.05
N MET A 120 -25.09 -7.74 -16.78
CA MET A 120 -25.55 -8.35 -15.53
C MET A 120 -25.12 -9.82 -15.40
N PHE A 121 -25.08 -10.56 -16.51
CA PHE A 121 -24.50 -11.90 -16.56
C PHE A 121 -23.03 -11.89 -16.12
N TRP A 122 -22.19 -11.01 -16.69
CA TRP A 122 -20.78 -10.91 -16.32
C TRP A 122 -20.56 -10.47 -14.87
N ILE A 123 -21.37 -9.54 -14.36
CA ILE A 123 -21.38 -9.17 -12.94
C ILE A 123 -21.63 -10.40 -12.07
N SER A 124 -22.66 -11.19 -12.40
CA SER A 124 -23.04 -12.37 -11.61
C SER A 124 -21.95 -13.45 -11.62
N MET A 125 -21.31 -13.66 -12.77
CA MET A 125 -20.17 -14.59 -12.91
C MET A 125 -18.97 -14.19 -12.05
N ASN A 126 -18.78 -12.89 -11.81
CA ASN A 126 -17.62 -12.35 -11.09
C ASN A 126 -17.98 -11.77 -9.71
N ARG A 127 -19.21 -11.99 -9.24
CA ARG A 127 -19.80 -11.34 -8.05
C ARG A 127 -18.89 -11.42 -6.83
N SER A 128 -18.30 -12.58 -6.54
CA SER A 128 -17.43 -12.76 -5.38
C SER A 128 -16.22 -11.83 -5.39
N VAL A 129 -15.57 -11.68 -6.55
CA VAL A 129 -14.43 -10.78 -6.70
C VAL A 129 -14.88 -9.33 -6.62
N ILE A 130 -16.00 -9.00 -7.27
CA ILE A 130 -16.57 -7.65 -7.24
C ILE A 130 -16.94 -7.23 -5.82
N ASP A 131 -17.64 -8.09 -5.07
CA ASP A 131 -18.02 -7.84 -3.67
C ASP A 131 -16.81 -7.51 -2.81
N ASN A 132 -15.74 -8.32 -2.91
CA ASN A 132 -14.52 -8.13 -2.12
C ASN A 132 -13.85 -6.80 -2.43
N VAL A 133 -13.75 -6.44 -3.71
CA VAL A 133 -13.07 -5.22 -4.16
C VAL A 133 -13.93 -3.98 -3.85
N ALA A 134 -15.24 -4.06 -4.04
CA ALA A 134 -16.16 -3.00 -3.66
C ALA A 134 -16.06 -2.68 -2.16
N ILE A 135 -16.09 -3.71 -1.30
CA ILE A 135 -15.92 -3.55 0.15
C ILE A 135 -14.54 -2.95 0.48
N ALA A 136 -13.46 -3.44 -0.14
CA ALA A 136 -12.11 -2.94 0.09
C ALA A 136 -11.95 -1.45 -0.28
N ASN A 137 -12.78 -0.96 -1.22
CA ASN A 137 -12.80 0.43 -1.67
C ASN A 137 -13.95 1.25 -1.02
N GLY A 138 -14.48 0.79 0.13
CA GLY A 138 -15.44 1.55 0.95
C GLY A 138 -16.89 1.48 0.47
N GLY A 139 -17.21 0.56 -0.44
CA GLY A 139 -18.57 0.27 -0.90
C GLY A 139 -19.23 -0.90 -0.17
N SER A 140 -20.19 -1.53 -0.85
CA SER A 140 -20.97 -2.64 -0.33
C SER A 140 -21.00 -3.84 -1.29
N ALA A 141 -21.10 -5.04 -0.72
CA ALA A 141 -21.46 -6.22 -1.49
C ALA A 141 -22.87 -6.09 -2.06
N PHE A 142 -23.13 -6.80 -3.16
CA PHE A 142 -24.48 -7.02 -3.66
C PHE A 142 -25.36 -7.70 -2.59
N ALA A 143 -26.67 -7.44 -2.64
CA ALA A 143 -27.66 -8.07 -1.80
C ALA A 143 -27.61 -9.61 -1.86
N GLY A 144 -27.97 -10.26 -0.74
CA GLY A 144 -27.83 -11.70 -0.52
C GLY A 144 -29.00 -12.55 -1.07
N LEU A 145 -28.96 -13.86 -0.77
CA LEU A 145 -29.89 -14.87 -1.30
C LEU A 145 -31.34 -14.51 -0.97
N GLY A 146 -32.19 -14.46 -2.01
CA GLY A 146 -33.61 -14.15 -1.87
C GLY A 146 -33.90 -12.69 -1.49
N GLN A 147 -32.89 -11.83 -1.51
CA GLN A 147 -32.99 -10.38 -1.26
C GLN A 147 -32.46 -9.55 -2.44
N GLY A 148 -31.66 -10.14 -3.35
CA GLY A 148 -30.90 -9.42 -4.38
C GLY A 148 -31.36 -9.63 -5.81
N ASP A 149 -32.60 -9.26 -6.13
CA ASP A 149 -33.01 -9.10 -7.52
C ASP A 149 -32.56 -7.73 -8.03
N TYR A 150 -31.81 -7.69 -9.13
CA TYR A 150 -31.30 -6.47 -9.74
C TYR A 150 -31.95 -6.21 -11.10
N TRP A 151 -32.41 -4.98 -11.31
CA TRP A 151 -32.90 -4.58 -12.63
C TRP A 151 -31.78 -4.57 -13.66
N THR A 152 -32.13 -5.00 -14.87
CA THR A 152 -31.37 -4.68 -16.08
C THR A 152 -32.12 -3.58 -16.85
N SER A 153 -31.44 -2.97 -17.81
CA SER A 153 -32.03 -2.01 -18.74
C SER A 153 -32.87 -2.64 -19.84
N THR A 154 -32.99 -3.97 -19.89
CA THR A 154 -33.65 -4.66 -21.00
C THR A 154 -35.14 -4.84 -20.74
N GLU A 155 -35.94 -4.27 -21.62
CA GLU A 155 -37.39 -4.40 -21.64
C GLU A 155 -37.81 -5.76 -22.21
N HIS A 156 -38.87 -6.35 -21.65
CA HIS A 156 -39.48 -7.55 -22.23
C HIS A 156 -40.76 -7.21 -23.02
N ASN A 157 -41.64 -6.38 -22.43
CA ASN A 157 -42.85 -5.86 -23.07
C ASN A 157 -43.41 -4.67 -22.26
N GLU A 158 -44.62 -4.22 -22.54
CA GLU A 158 -45.24 -3.07 -21.88
C GLU A 158 -45.45 -3.24 -20.36
N PHE A 159 -45.50 -4.47 -19.83
CA PHE A 159 -45.70 -4.75 -18.40
C PHE A 159 -44.45 -5.30 -17.69
N TYR A 160 -43.54 -5.93 -18.43
CA TYR A 160 -42.42 -6.67 -17.88
C TYR A 160 -41.07 -6.13 -18.36
N ALA A 161 -40.11 -6.12 -17.45
CA ALA A 161 -38.69 -5.88 -17.72
C ALA A 161 -37.83 -7.01 -17.17
N LYS A 162 -36.57 -7.05 -17.59
CA LYS A 162 -35.63 -8.11 -17.25
C LYS A 162 -34.90 -7.77 -15.97
N TYR A 163 -34.87 -8.72 -15.04
CA TYR A 163 -34.06 -8.64 -13.82
C TYR A 163 -33.29 -9.93 -13.63
N GLN A 164 -32.29 -9.89 -12.76
CA GLN A 164 -31.48 -11.06 -12.45
C GLN A 164 -31.23 -11.14 -10.95
N ASP A 165 -31.39 -12.35 -10.41
CA ASP A 165 -30.78 -12.71 -9.14
C ASP A 165 -29.28 -12.92 -9.40
N VAL A 166 -28.46 -12.02 -8.86
CA VAL A 166 -27.00 -12.00 -9.11
C VAL A 166 -26.26 -13.20 -8.51
N GLN A 167 -26.92 -14.03 -7.69
CA GLN A 167 -26.36 -15.26 -7.14
C GLN A 167 -26.78 -16.51 -7.92
N MET A 168 -27.95 -16.50 -8.56
CA MET A 168 -28.44 -17.63 -9.35
C MET A 168 -28.08 -17.54 -10.84
N VAL A 169 -27.55 -16.39 -11.30
CA VAL A 169 -27.15 -16.16 -12.71
C VAL A 169 -28.32 -16.39 -13.69
N MET A 170 -29.55 -16.18 -13.23
CA MET A 170 -30.78 -16.48 -13.97
C MET A 170 -31.54 -15.19 -14.26
N ILE A 171 -31.70 -14.87 -15.55
CA ILE A 171 -32.51 -13.74 -16.00
C ILE A 171 -33.99 -14.13 -15.98
N SER A 172 -34.82 -13.26 -15.42
CA SER A 172 -36.26 -13.44 -15.30
C SER A 172 -37.03 -12.18 -15.72
N ASN A 173 -38.32 -12.34 -16.01
CA ASN A 173 -39.22 -11.24 -16.30
C ASN A 173 -39.92 -10.79 -15.01
N GLY A 174 -39.82 -9.51 -14.66
CA GLY A 174 -40.46 -8.91 -13.50
C GLY A 174 -41.40 -7.78 -13.91
N PHE A 175 -42.45 -7.55 -13.13
CA PHE A 175 -43.33 -6.41 -13.38
C PHE A 175 -42.55 -5.09 -13.24
N LYS A 176 -42.72 -4.18 -14.18
CA LYS A 176 -41.97 -2.91 -14.20
C LYS A 176 -42.21 -2.01 -12.98
N ASN A 177 -43.33 -2.19 -12.29
CA ASN A 177 -43.68 -1.51 -11.04
C ASN A 177 -43.28 -2.30 -9.77
N ALA A 178 -42.50 -3.36 -9.90
CA ALA A 178 -41.89 -4.02 -8.74
C ALA A 178 -40.60 -3.30 -8.33
N ASN A 179 -40.34 -3.22 -7.03
CA ASN A 179 -39.09 -2.67 -6.53
C ASN A 179 -37.98 -3.72 -6.59
N ARG A 180 -36.86 -3.36 -7.20
CA ARG A 180 -35.64 -4.18 -7.26
C ARG A 180 -34.39 -3.32 -7.14
N HIS A 181 -33.28 -3.92 -6.74
CA HIS A 181 -32.02 -3.22 -6.56
C HIS A 181 -31.46 -2.73 -7.89
N VAL A 182 -30.60 -1.72 -7.80
CA VAL A 182 -29.95 -1.11 -8.95
C VAL A 182 -28.51 -0.80 -8.59
N ARG A 183 -27.58 -1.30 -9.40
CA ARG A 183 -26.16 -0.92 -9.34
C ARG A 183 -25.74 -0.52 -10.74
N ALA A 184 -25.22 0.69 -10.87
CA ALA A 184 -24.84 1.22 -12.17
C ALA A 184 -23.56 0.58 -12.69
N VAL A 185 -23.41 0.65 -14.01
CA VAL A 185 -22.18 0.31 -14.72
C VAL A 185 -21.80 1.47 -15.63
N ARG A 186 -20.54 1.49 -16.06
CA ARG A 186 -20.05 2.43 -17.07
C ARG A 186 -18.97 1.80 -17.94
N LYS A 187 -18.73 2.39 -19.10
CA LYS A 187 -17.59 2.06 -19.94
C LYS A 187 -16.31 2.55 -19.26
N ALA A 188 -15.23 1.78 -19.38
CA ALA A 188 -13.94 2.11 -18.79
C ALA A 188 -12.83 2.00 -19.83
N ASN A 189 -11.99 3.03 -19.87
CA ASN A 189 -10.73 2.98 -20.60
C ASN A 189 -9.68 2.38 -19.65
N LEU A 190 -9.29 1.14 -19.90
CA LEU A 190 -8.43 0.30 -19.05
C LEU A 190 -6.93 0.49 -19.33
N ILE A 191 -6.57 1.62 -19.94
CA ILE A 191 -5.17 1.98 -20.19
C ILE A 191 -4.53 2.40 -18.88
N ALA A 192 -3.51 1.66 -18.47
CA ALA A 192 -2.66 2.00 -17.33
C ALA A 192 -2.05 3.40 -17.51
N SER A 193 -2.12 4.20 -16.46
CA SER A 193 -1.50 5.52 -16.36
C SER A 193 -0.61 5.52 -15.11
N TRP A 194 0.36 6.41 -15.01
CA TRP A 194 1.36 6.33 -13.94
C TRP A 194 1.55 7.67 -13.27
N ASP A 195 1.55 7.66 -11.95
CA ASP A 195 1.98 8.77 -11.11
C ASP A 195 3.32 8.41 -10.45
N CYS A 196 4.00 9.44 -9.98
CA CYS A 196 5.26 9.30 -9.25
C CYS A 196 5.06 9.59 -7.77
N ASP A 197 5.31 8.58 -6.93
CA ASP A 197 5.47 8.75 -5.50
C ASP A 197 6.97 8.82 -5.14
N PRO A 198 7.44 9.83 -4.38
CA PRO A 198 8.87 9.95 -4.02
C PRO A 198 9.45 8.79 -3.21
N VAL A 199 8.62 7.94 -2.59
CA VAL A 199 9.00 6.82 -1.73
C VAL A 199 8.77 5.48 -2.43
N ILE A 200 7.61 5.29 -3.05
CA ILE A 200 7.18 4.02 -3.68
C ILE A 200 7.64 3.95 -5.15
N GLY A 201 7.96 5.09 -5.76
CA GLY A 201 8.29 5.21 -7.18
C GLY A 201 7.03 5.30 -8.05
N CYS A 202 7.13 4.81 -9.28
CA CYS A 202 6.01 4.82 -10.21
C CYS A 202 4.90 3.85 -9.78
N PHE A 203 3.67 4.35 -9.70
CA PHE A 203 2.50 3.54 -9.41
C PHE A 203 1.35 3.92 -10.35
N ASP A 204 0.47 2.96 -10.65
CA ASP A 204 -0.75 3.24 -11.40
C ASP A 204 -1.88 3.61 -10.42
N PRO A 205 -2.45 4.83 -10.48
CA PRO A 205 -3.57 5.21 -9.62
C PRO A 205 -4.89 4.50 -9.97
N SER A 206 -4.90 3.70 -11.04
CA SER A 206 -6.07 2.95 -11.55
C SER A 206 -7.28 3.83 -11.87
N ASN A 207 -7.08 5.14 -12.08
CA ASN A 207 -8.13 6.06 -12.51
C ASN A 207 -7.98 6.48 -13.97
N GLY A 208 -6.91 6.02 -14.66
CA GLY A 208 -6.59 6.43 -16.02
C GLY A 208 -6.26 7.93 -16.15
N GLN A 209 -5.84 8.59 -15.06
CA GLN A 209 -5.52 10.02 -14.99
C GLN A 209 -4.10 10.29 -14.47
N GLY A 210 -3.24 9.26 -14.43
CA GLY A 210 -1.84 9.43 -14.04
C GLY A 210 -1.08 10.37 -14.99
N VAL A 211 -0.07 11.06 -14.45
CA VAL A 211 0.74 12.07 -15.17
C VAL A 211 1.46 11.49 -16.38
N PHE A 212 1.89 10.24 -16.32
CA PHE A 212 2.63 9.55 -17.38
C PHE A 212 1.78 8.45 -18.04
N THR A 213 1.81 8.39 -19.37
CA THR A 213 1.06 7.37 -20.13
C THR A 213 1.80 6.04 -20.27
N THR A 214 3.08 5.99 -19.87
CA THR A 214 3.88 4.77 -19.88
C THR A 214 4.71 4.66 -18.61
N LEU A 215 4.95 3.42 -18.18
CA LEU A 215 5.82 3.12 -17.05
C LEU A 215 7.25 3.64 -17.32
N ILE A 216 7.73 3.53 -18.55
CA ILE A 216 9.07 3.99 -18.93
C ILE A 216 9.21 5.49 -18.77
N ASP A 217 8.23 6.26 -19.24
CA ASP A 217 8.23 7.71 -19.09
C ASP A 217 8.13 8.10 -17.62
N CYS A 218 7.32 7.40 -16.83
CA CYS A 218 7.30 7.59 -15.39
C CYS A 218 8.68 7.29 -14.78
N GLN A 219 9.28 6.12 -15.04
CA GLN A 219 10.57 5.73 -14.44
C GLN A 219 11.71 6.68 -14.80
N ASN A 220 11.71 7.23 -16.01
CA ASN A 220 12.71 8.19 -16.46
C ASN A 220 12.57 9.57 -15.79
N ASN A 221 11.36 9.93 -15.33
CA ASN A 221 11.06 11.26 -14.77
C ASN A 221 10.73 11.22 -13.27
N CYS A 222 10.45 10.04 -12.72
CA CYS A 222 10.15 9.79 -11.32
C CYS A 222 11.46 9.53 -10.58
N LEU A 223 12.22 10.61 -10.38
CA LEU A 223 13.42 10.55 -9.56
C LEU A 223 13.00 10.56 -8.08
N PRO A 224 13.41 9.58 -7.25
CA PRO A 224 13.16 9.64 -5.82
C PRO A 224 13.81 10.91 -5.27
N GLN A 225 13.19 11.54 -4.28
CA GLN A 225 13.82 12.65 -3.56
C GLN A 225 14.99 12.08 -2.77
N VAL A 226 16.17 12.07 -3.40
CA VAL A 226 17.42 11.61 -2.79
C VAL A 226 17.84 12.69 -1.79
N ALA A 227 17.82 12.35 -0.51
CA ALA A 227 18.06 13.28 0.57
C ALA A 227 18.88 12.62 1.69
N SER A 228 19.62 13.44 2.40
CA SER A 228 20.34 13.06 3.61
C SER A 228 19.93 13.97 4.76
N PHE A 229 19.89 13.39 5.95
CA PHE A 229 19.60 14.10 7.18
C PHE A 229 20.61 13.72 8.26
N ILE A 230 21.27 14.72 8.85
CA ILE A 230 22.15 14.53 10.02
C ILE A 230 21.39 14.90 11.29
N SER A 231 21.56 14.09 12.34
CA SER A 231 21.04 14.38 13.68
C SER A 231 21.94 13.81 14.78
N GLY A 232 21.81 14.37 15.98
CA GLY A 232 22.57 13.95 17.15
C GLY A 232 22.90 15.15 18.04
N ASN A 233 22.64 15.02 19.34
CA ASN A 233 23.14 15.98 20.32
C ASN A 233 23.62 15.19 21.53
N ASP A 234 24.93 15.24 21.77
CA ASP A 234 25.54 14.46 22.82
C ASP A 234 26.53 15.30 23.64
N THR A 235 26.66 14.94 24.91
CA THR A 235 27.63 15.54 25.81
C THR A 235 28.47 14.44 26.43
N ILE A 236 29.74 14.40 26.05
CA ILE A 236 30.71 13.42 26.55
C ILE A 236 31.69 14.09 27.50
N CYS A 237 32.31 13.27 28.35
CA CYS A 237 33.31 13.75 29.30
C CYS A 237 34.73 13.55 28.78
N TYR A 238 35.59 14.57 28.92
CA TYR A 238 36.96 14.55 28.42
C TYR A 238 37.82 13.39 28.99
N ASN A 239 37.46 12.90 30.18
CA ASN A 239 38.18 11.87 30.93
C ASN A 239 37.51 10.49 30.83
N GLN A 240 36.49 10.35 29.98
CA GLN A 240 35.83 9.09 29.72
C GLN A 240 36.13 8.68 28.28
N ASN A 241 36.50 7.42 28.08
CA ASN A 241 36.73 6.88 26.74
C ASN A 241 35.39 6.40 26.14
N ILE A 242 34.44 7.34 26.02
CA ILE A 242 33.09 7.13 25.50
C ILE A 242 32.94 8.06 24.29
N ASP A 243 32.55 7.48 23.16
CA ASP A 243 32.31 8.24 21.92
C ASP A 243 30.88 8.79 21.91
N ALA A 244 30.72 10.00 21.39
CA ALA A 244 29.43 10.55 21.03
C ALA A 244 28.91 9.90 19.73
N GLU A 245 27.58 9.77 19.62
CA GLU A 245 26.92 9.17 18.47
C GLU A 245 26.23 10.24 17.58
N ILE A 246 26.64 10.31 16.32
CA ILE A 246 25.99 11.17 15.31
C ILE A 246 25.36 10.28 14.24
N MET A 247 24.08 10.46 13.96
CA MET A 247 23.33 9.67 12.99
C MET A 247 23.15 10.41 11.67
N PHE A 248 23.39 9.68 10.58
CA PHE A 248 23.13 10.10 9.21
C PHE A 248 22.09 9.16 8.60
N SER A 249 20.94 9.71 8.22
CA SER A 249 19.85 8.97 7.56
C SER A 249 19.78 9.35 6.09
N PHE A 250 19.50 8.39 5.23
CA PHE A 250 19.48 8.58 3.77
C PHE A 250 18.16 8.12 3.15
N THR A 251 17.77 8.74 2.04
CA THR A 251 16.79 8.23 1.06
C THR A 251 17.50 8.01 -0.28
N GLY A 252 16.99 7.09 -1.11
CA GLY A 252 17.59 6.73 -2.40
C GLY A 252 18.29 5.37 -2.40
N GLN A 253 19.19 5.15 -3.37
CA GLN A 253 19.83 3.85 -3.61
C GLN A 253 21.27 3.79 -3.07
N ALA A 254 21.56 2.81 -2.21
CA ALA A 254 22.92 2.52 -1.75
C ALA A 254 23.83 2.06 -2.91
N PRO A 255 25.15 2.33 -2.87
CA PRO A 255 25.87 2.98 -1.78
C PRO A 255 25.67 4.50 -1.73
N PHE A 256 25.59 5.01 -0.50
CA PHE A 256 25.46 6.42 -0.15
C PHE A 256 26.85 7.04 0.04
N THR A 257 27.15 8.15 -0.63
CA THR A 257 28.41 8.89 -0.49
C THR A 257 28.14 10.31 0.00
N PHE A 258 28.74 10.72 1.12
CA PHE A 258 28.56 12.07 1.67
C PHE A 258 29.85 12.68 2.21
N THR A 259 29.90 14.01 2.25
CA THR A 259 30.91 14.80 2.97
C THR A 259 30.24 15.62 4.06
N TYR A 260 30.95 15.85 5.16
CA TYR A 260 30.44 16.63 6.30
C TYR A 260 31.48 17.64 6.78
N ASN A 261 31.00 18.64 7.51
CA ASN A 261 31.80 19.70 8.10
C ASN A 261 31.79 19.56 9.63
N ILE A 262 32.89 19.93 10.28
CA ILE A 262 32.96 20.15 11.72
C ILE A 262 33.30 21.62 11.93
N ASN A 263 32.43 22.38 12.61
CA ASN A 263 32.55 23.82 12.81
C ASN A 263 32.78 24.58 11.48
N GLY A 264 32.09 24.17 10.42
CA GLY A 264 32.22 24.75 9.08
C GLY A 264 33.45 24.32 8.27
N ILE A 265 34.31 23.44 8.82
CA ILE A 265 35.48 22.92 8.11
C ILE A 265 35.20 21.52 7.54
N THR A 266 35.27 21.41 6.22
CA THR A 266 35.03 20.17 5.48
C THR A 266 36.05 19.09 5.78
N GLN A 267 35.56 17.89 6.07
CA GLN A 267 36.39 16.72 6.25
C GLN A 267 36.90 16.21 4.90
N LEU A 268 38.19 15.88 4.84
CA LEU A 268 38.92 15.65 3.58
C LEU A 268 38.51 14.35 2.85
N LEU A 269 37.91 13.40 3.55
CA LEU A 269 37.54 12.10 2.98
C LEU A 269 36.01 11.95 2.96
N PRO A 270 35.40 11.73 1.78
CA PRO A 270 34.00 11.36 1.71
C PRO A 270 33.79 9.97 2.34
N ILE A 271 32.65 9.79 3.00
CA ILE A 271 32.22 8.51 3.54
C ILE A 271 31.31 7.85 2.49
N THR A 272 31.58 6.59 2.17
CA THR A 272 30.71 5.76 1.34
C THR A 272 30.22 4.55 2.16
N THR A 273 28.90 4.35 2.22
CA THR A 273 28.27 3.31 3.05
C THR A 273 26.99 2.76 2.40
N SER A 274 26.65 1.50 2.67
CA SER A 274 25.32 0.94 2.36
C SER A 274 24.45 0.77 3.61
N ILE A 275 24.95 1.19 4.78
CA ILE A 275 24.25 1.14 6.06
C ILE A 275 23.41 2.40 6.23
N ASN A 276 22.14 2.24 6.60
CA ASN A 276 21.20 3.35 6.83
C ASN A 276 20.30 3.02 8.03
N PRO A 277 20.31 3.82 9.11
CA PRO A 277 21.16 5.00 9.33
C PRO A 277 22.64 4.63 9.54
N TYR A 278 23.55 5.51 9.13
CA TYR A 278 24.98 5.42 9.43
C TYR A 278 25.30 6.20 10.71
N THR A 279 25.94 5.55 11.68
CA THR A 279 26.38 6.18 12.92
C THR A 279 27.88 6.50 12.88
N LEU A 280 28.22 7.76 13.07
CA LEU A 280 29.58 8.23 13.31
C LEU A 280 29.83 8.31 14.81
N PHE A 281 30.84 7.57 15.27
CA PHE A 281 31.35 7.64 16.64
C PHE A 281 32.49 8.64 16.70
N THR A 282 32.43 9.62 17.62
CA THR A 282 33.46 10.67 17.71
C THR A 282 33.64 11.22 19.12
N GLN A 283 34.87 11.61 19.48
CA GLN A 283 35.16 12.36 20.71
C GLN A 283 35.43 13.85 20.44
N GLN A 284 35.27 14.29 19.19
CA GLN A 284 35.58 15.65 18.79
C GLN A 284 34.39 16.57 19.07
N ALA A 285 34.61 17.63 19.85
CA ALA A 285 33.60 18.66 20.05
C ALA A 285 33.36 19.45 18.75
N GLY A 286 32.11 19.82 18.50
CA GLY A 286 31.78 20.74 17.42
C GLY A 286 30.36 20.62 16.90
N PHE A 287 30.05 21.50 15.95
CA PHE A 287 28.82 21.49 15.16
C PHE A 287 29.05 20.76 13.84
N TYR A 288 28.27 19.72 13.60
CA TYR A 288 28.34 18.84 12.45
C TYR A 288 27.22 19.17 11.47
N THR A 289 27.58 19.36 10.21
CA THR A 289 26.64 19.61 9.10
C THR A 289 27.05 18.80 7.88
N ILE A 290 26.11 18.40 7.03
CA ILE A 290 26.42 17.72 5.77
C ILE A 290 26.72 18.78 4.70
N ASN A 291 27.79 18.58 3.94
CA ASN A 291 28.20 19.49 2.87
C ASN A 291 27.74 19.02 1.49
N SER A 292 27.86 17.72 1.20
CA SER A 292 27.34 17.11 -0.02
C SER A 292 26.91 15.68 0.22
N PHE A 293 25.93 15.24 -0.57
CA PHE A 293 25.41 13.88 -0.53
C PHE A 293 25.04 13.41 -1.93
N ASN A 294 25.48 12.21 -2.27
CA ASN A 294 25.10 11.47 -3.46
C ASN A 294 24.63 10.07 -3.04
N ASP A 295 23.67 9.52 -3.75
CA ASP A 295 23.41 8.08 -3.74
C ASP A 295 24.12 7.41 -4.92
N ALA A 296 23.79 6.16 -5.24
CA ALA A 296 24.38 5.43 -6.35
C ALA A 296 24.06 6.02 -7.73
N ILE A 297 22.99 6.82 -7.85
CA ILE A 297 22.40 7.25 -9.12
C ILE A 297 22.63 8.75 -9.35
N GLY A 298 22.62 9.57 -8.29
CA GLY A 298 22.70 11.02 -8.45
C GLY A 298 22.99 11.80 -7.17
N THR A 299 23.04 13.11 -7.34
CA THR A 299 23.21 14.10 -6.26
C THR A 299 21.90 14.29 -5.51
N GLY A 300 21.95 14.20 -4.18
CA GLY A 300 20.82 14.45 -3.30
C GLY A 300 20.88 15.78 -2.57
N THR A 301 19.85 16.05 -1.79
CA THR A 301 19.76 17.20 -0.88
C THR A 301 20.33 16.88 0.49
N VAL A 302 20.71 17.92 1.24
CA VAL A 302 21.28 17.82 2.59
C VAL A 302 20.44 18.63 3.56
N ALA A 303 20.21 18.10 4.76
CA ALA A 303 19.45 18.78 5.82
C ALA A 303 19.89 18.31 7.22
N GLY A 304 19.49 19.06 8.23
CA GLY A 304 19.76 18.75 9.64
C GLY A 304 21.11 19.26 10.14
N GLU A 305 21.33 19.10 11.44
CA GLU A 305 22.55 19.45 12.15
C GLU A 305 22.73 18.55 13.37
N ALA A 306 23.97 18.41 13.82
CA ALA A 306 24.30 17.70 15.06
C ALA A 306 25.34 18.49 15.88
N SER A 307 25.35 18.31 17.19
CA SER A 307 26.31 18.95 18.08
C SER A 307 26.91 17.96 19.08
N VAL A 308 28.22 18.00 19.21
CA VAL A 308 28.95 17.27 20.26
C VAL A 308 29.58 18.26 21.20
N THR A 309 29.21 18.15 22.47
CA THR A 309 29.81 18.93 23.57
C THR A 309 30.76 18.03 24.34
N VAL A 310 31.99 18.51 24.59
CA VAL A 310 32.93 17.83 25.48
C VAL A 310 32.99 18.59 26.79
N ASN A 311 32.47 18.00 27.86
CA ASN A 311 32.50 18.58 29.18
C ASN A 311 33.85 18.31 29.87
N THR A 312 34.41 19.37 30.46
CA THR A 312 35.69 19.37 31.18
C THR A 312 35.53 19.68 32.65
N ASP A 313 34.31 20.00 33.11
CA ASP A 313 34.06 20.31 34.51
C ASP A 313 34.27 19.04 35.36
N PRO A 314 35.17 19.05 36.35
CA PRO A 314 35.38 17.90 37.23
C PRO A 314 34.13 17.46 38.01
N VAL A 315 33.15 18.35 38.18
CA VAL A 315 31.86 18.06 38.83
C VAL A 315 30.98 17.20 37.93
N ASP A 316 30.87 17.57 36.66
CA ASP A 316 30.04 16.87 35.68
C ASP A 316 30.75 15.65 35.07
N CYS A 317 32.09 15.67 35.10
CA CYS A 317 32.97 14.62 34.61
C CYS A 317 33.84 14.06 35.73
N PRO A 318 33.26 13.36 36.71
CA PRO A 318 34.02 12.76 37.79
C PRO A 318 34.99 11.71 37.24
N SER A 319 36.22 11.73 37.73
CA SER A 319 37.19 10.66 37.46
C SER A 319 36.60 9.32 37.89
N LEU A 320 36.79 8.26 37.09
CA LEU A 320 36.43 6.90 37.51
C LEU A 320 37.11 6.59 38.85
N SER A 321 36.34 6.61 39.94
CA SER A 321 36.82 6.14 41.24
C SER A 321 36.89 4.62 41.16
N ILE A 322 38.11 4.08 41.08
CA ILE A 322 38.35 2.67 41.38
C ILE A 322 37.94 2.49 42.84
N PHE A 323 36.79 1.85 43.09
CA PHE A 323 36.49 1.37 44.43
C PHE A 323 37.55 0.33 44.79
N MET A 324 38.55 0.73 45.58
CA MET A 324 39.34 -0.24 46.33
C MET A 324 38.39 -0.87 47.35
N GLU A 325 37.82 -2.03 47.03
CA GLU A 325 37.16 -2.86 48.03
C GLU A 325 38.18 -3.14 49.14
N ASN A 326 37.89 -2.61 50.32
CA ASN A 326 38.68 -2.81 51.51
C ASN A 326 38.48 -4.27 51.94
N THR A 327 39.38 -5.17 51.53
CA THR A 327 39.33 -6.60 51.87
C THR A 327 39.56 -6.78 53.37
N ARG A 328 38.50 -6.64 54.17
CA ARG A 328 38.46 -7.37 55.43
C ARG A 328 38.39 -8.86 55.09
N ASN A 329 39.21 -9.67 55.73
CA ASN A 329 39.12 -11.12 55.67
C ASN A 329 37.77 -11.57 56.24
N LYS A 330 36.73 -11.54 55.40
CA LYS A 330 35.38 -11.96 55.75
C LYS A 330 35.34 -13.46 55.94
N LYS A 331 34.75 -13.91 57.05
CA LYS A 331 34.62 -15.34 57.37
C LYS A 331 33.24 -15.81 56.92
N ILE A 332 33.20 -17.02 56.36
CA ILE A 332 31.94 -17.64 55.97
C ILE A 332 31.14 -17.89 57.24
N PHE A 333 30.00 -17.23 57.34
CA PHE A 333 29.03 -17.41 58.42
C PHE A 333 28.11 -18.59 58.11
N LYS A 334 27.63 -18.73 56.87
CA LYS A 334 26.68 -19.77 56.47
C LYS A 334 26.65 -20.01 54.96
N VAL A 335 26.42 -21.24 54.52
CA VAL A 335 26.24 -21.60 53.10
C VAL A 335 24.85 -22.21 52.91
N THR A 336 24.07 -21.68 51.96
CA THR A 336 22.70 -22.13 51.71
C THR A 336 22.42 -22.31 50.22
N ASP A 337 21.43 -23.13 49.88
CA ASP A 337 20.84 -23.14 48.54
C ASP A 337 19.97 -21.88 48.32
N LEU A 338 19.47 -21.70 47.09
CA LEU A 338 18.59 -20.57 46.75
C LEU A 338 17.27 -20.54 47.53
N LEU A 339 16.93 -21.61 48.26
CA LEU A 339 15.75 -21.72 49.11
C LEU A 339 16.09 -21.53 50.60
N GLY A 340 17.33 -21.13 50.92
CA GLY A 340 17.78 -20.83 52.28
C GLY A 340 18.11 -22.06 53.13
N ARG A 341 18.22 -23.25 52.53
CA ARG A 341 18.54 -24.50 53.25
C ARG A 341 20.05 -24.73 53.24
N GLU A 342 20.63 -25.09 54.38
CA GLU A 342 22.06 -25.41 54.45
C GLU A 342 22.38 -26.66 53.62
N THR A 343 23.42 -26.55 52.79
CA THR A 343 23.80 -27.65 51.89
C THR A 343 25.27 -27.55 51.50
N ASN A 344 25.86 -28.71 51.19
CA ASN A 344 27.23 -28.85 50.69
C ASN A 344 27.26 -29.41 49.25
N LYS A 345 26.16 -29.28 48.50
CA LYS A 345 26.09 -29.77 47.12
C LYS A 345 26.99 -28.95 46.19
N THR A 346 27.78 -29.63 45.38
CA THR A 346 28.56 -29.03 44.29
C THR A 346 27.74 -28.96 43.00
N ASN A 347 28.25 -28.28 41.97
CA ASN A 347 27.61 -28.10 40.67
C ASN A 347 26.22 -27.44 40.72
N THR A 348 25.91 -26.70 41.79
CA THR A 348 24.66 -25.93 41.93
C THR A 348 24.96 -24.55 42.51
N PRO A 349 24.10 -23.53 42.26
CA PRO A 349 24.29 -22.19 42.82
C PRO A 349 24.03 -22.18 44.32
N LEU A 350 25.02 -21.70 45.08
CA LEU A 350 24.97 -21.55 46.53
C LEU A 350 25.14 -20.07 46.92
N LEU A 351 24.54 -19.70 48.05
CA LEU A 351 24.68 -18.41 48.69
C LEU A 351 25.60 -18.55 49.91
N TYR A 352 26.75 -17.90 49.86
CA TYR A 352 27.73 -17.78 50.94
C TYR A 352 27.45 -16.47 51.69
N LEU A 353 26.94 -16.59 52.90
CA LEU A 353 26.71 -15.48 53.82
C LEU A 353 27.98 -15.31 54.66
N TYR A 354 28.45 -14.08 54.79
CA TYR A 354 29.63 -13.73 55.56
C TYR A 354 29.27 -13.02 56.88
N ASP A 355 30.21 -13.02 57.81
CA ASP A 355 30.06 -12.39 59.13
C ASP A 355 29.94 -10.86 59.08
N ASP A 356 30.40 -10.23 57.99
CA ASP A 356 30.22 -8.81 57.71
C ASP A 356 28.86 -8.45 57.10
N GLY A 357 27.96 -9.44 56.94
CA GLY A 357 26.63 -9.27 56.36
C GLY A 357 26.61 -9.30 54.83
N THR A 358 27.75 -9.46 54.16
CA THR A 358 27.80 -9.63 52.70
C THR A 358 27.33 -11.03 52.30
N VAL A 359 26.80 -11.13 51.07
CA VAL A 359 26.37 -12.40 50.48
C VAL A 359 27.00 -12.55 49.12
N GLU A 360 27.63 -13.69 48.87
CA GLU A 360 28.13 -14.05 47.54
C GLU A 360 27.40 -15.26 46.98
N LYS A 361 27.03 -15.17 45.70
CA LYS A 361 26.54 -16.33 44.95
C LYS A 361 27.72 -17.01 44.27
N ARG A 362 27.95 -18.28 44.57
CA ARG A 362 29.04 -19.08 43.98
C ARG A 362 28.51 -20.42 43.45
N ILE A 363 29.18 -20.95 42.44
CA ILE A 363 29.03 -22.34 42.00
C ILE A 363 30.40 -22.99 42.18
N VAL A 364 30.47 -23.99 43.06
CA VAL A 364 31.67 -24.82 43.21
C VAL A 364 31.51 -25.99 42.26
N ILE A 365 32.35 -26.03 41.23
CA ILE A 365 32.39 -27.11 40.25
C ILE A 365 33.40 -28.15 40.76
N GLU A 366 32.95 -29.39 40.93
CA GLU A 366 33.78 -30.57 41.17
C GLU A 366 33.68 -31.52 39.97
#